data_AF-A0A537A9M3-F1
#
_entry.id   AF-A0A537A9M3-F1
#
_cell.length_a   1.000
_cell.length_b   1.000
_cell.length_c   1.000
_cell.angle_alpha   90.00
_cell.angle_beta   90.00
_cell.angle_gamma   90.00
#
_symmetry.space_group_name_H-M   'P 1'
#
loop_
_entity.id
_entity.type
_entity.pdbx_description
1 polymer ?
#
loop_
_entity_poly.entity_id
_entity_poly.type
_entity_poly.pdbx_seq_one_letter_code
_entity_poly.pdbx_strand_id
1 'polypeptide(L)'
;AYSLELLLLWSDKSRVMTFGIATVLGMFAGSLAWSLATKSFRLESFRDAEDLINHLVGGALMGFGGVLALGCTIGQGISGLSTLALGSFLAFFAIVAGAALTMKIQYWRLMRQT
;
A
#
# COMPACT_ATOMS: atom_id res chain seq x y z
N ALA A 1 -16.23 -12.10 17.22
CA ALA A 1 -15.86 -13.52 17.42
C ALA A 1 -15.56 -14.24 16.10
N TYR A 2 -16.34 -14.02 15.04
CA TYR A 2 -16.17 -14.70 13.74
C TYR A 2 -15.07 -14.17 12.82
N SER A 3 -14.51 -12.99 13.10
CA SER A 3 -13.43 -12.40 12.29
C SER A 3 -12.15 -13.24 12.36
N LEU A 4 -11.71 -13.65 13.55
CA LEU A 4 -10.50 -14.47 13.66
C LEU A 4 -10.63 -15.82 12.93
N GLU A 5 -11.79 -16.45 12.96
CA GLU A 5 -12.01 -17.73 12.28
C GLU A 5 -12.01 -17.58 10.74
N LEU A 6 -12.57 -16.50 10.21
CA LEU A 6 -12.50 -16.19 8.77
C LEU A 6 -11.06 -15.90 8.31
N LEU A 7 -10.25 -15.26 9.17
CA LEU A 7 -8.82 -15.02 8.91
C LEU A 7 -7.99 -16.31 8.99
N LEU A 8 -8.35 -17.23 9.90
CA LEU A 8 -7.72 -18.54 10.06
C LEU A 8 -8.08 -19.52 8.93
N LEU A 9 -9.32 -19.50 8.44
CA LEU A 9 -9.81 -20.42 7.40
C LEU A 9 -9.27 -20.11 5.99
N TRP A 10 -8.98 -18.83 5.69
CA TRP A 10 -8.31 -18.46 4.42
C TRP A 10 -6.80 -18.76 4.42
N SER A 11 -6.24 -19.05 5.60
CA SER A 11 -4.80 -19.20 5.83
C SER A 11 -4.39 -20.62 6.24
N ASP A 12 -5.25 -21.63 6.02
CA ASP A 12 -5.09 -23.00 6.51
C ASP A 12 -3.72 -23.60 6.11
N LYS A 13 -2.85 -23.78 7.12
CA LYS A 13 -2.16 -25.06 7.43
C LYS A 13 -0.97 -24.95 8.40
N SER A 14 -0.58 -23.77 8.90
CA SER A 14 0.50 -23.76 9.89
C SER A 14 0.29 -22.75 11.00
N ARG A 15 0.35 -23.27 12.21
CA ARG A 15 0.27 -22.64 13.53
C ARG A 15 1.46 -21.69 13.80
N VAL A 16 1.89 -20.95 12.77
CA VAL A 16 3.00 -20.00 12.80
C VAL A 16 2.53 -18.70 12.19
N MET A 17 2.75 -17.63 12.94
CA MET A 17 2.63 -16.25 12.48
C MET A 17 3.40 -16.13 11.15
N THR A 18 2.68 -16.08 10.02
CA THR A 18 3.32 -15.90 8.72
C THR A 18 4.01 -14.54 8.71
N PHE A 19 5.21 -14.47 8.12
CA PHE A 19 6.01 -13.25 8.02
C PHE A 19 5.18 -12.05 7.54
N GLY A 20 4.27 -12.25 6.58
CA GLY A 20 3.36 -11.21 6.09
C GLY A 20 2.39 -10.66 7.16
N ILE A 21 1.87 -11.50 8.05
CA ILE A 21 0.97 -11.06 9.13
C ILE A 21 1.78 -10.33 10.20
N ALA A 22 2.98 -10.85 10.52
CA ALA A 22 3.90 -10.24 11.46
C ALA A 22 4.36 -8.85 11.01
N THR A 23 4.69 -8.67 9.73
CA THR A 23 5.12 -7.39 9.19
C THR A 23 3.99 -6.39 9.12
N VAL A 24 2.78 -6.80 8.74
CA VAL A 24 1.60 -5.91 8.73
C VAL A 24 1.26 -5.43 10.15
N LEU A 25 1.18 -6.34 11.12
CA LEU A 25 0.93 -5.98 12.51
C LEU A 25 2.06 -5.12 13.09
N GLY A 26 3.32 -5.45 12.77
CA GLY A 26 4.49 -4.67 13.18
C GLY A 26 4.49 -3.26 12.60
N MET A 27 4.11 -3.09 11.33
CA MET A 27 3.99 -1.78 10.67
C MET A 27 2.88 -0.95 11.32
N PHE A 28 1.72 -1.55 11.61
CA PHE A 28 0.63 -0.88 12.33
C PHE A 28 1.07 -0.46 13.74
N ALA A 29 1.60 -1.38 14.54
CA ALA A 29 2.03 -1.08 15.90
C ALA A 29 3.17 -0.06 15.94
N GLY A 30 4.14 -0.16 15.04
CA GLY A 30 5.28 0.75 14.95
C GLY A 30 4.89 2.16 14.54
N SER A 31 4.04 2.29 13.51
CA SER A 31 3.54 3.62 13.07
C SER A 31 2.68 4.29 14.14
N LEU A 32 1.85 3.52 14.86
CA LEU A 32 1.09 4.01 16.00
C LEU A 32 2.01 4.49 17.14
N ALA A 33 2.98 3.67 17.54
CA ALA A 33 3.93 4.03 18.59
C ALA A 33 4.71 5.30 18.24
N TRP A 34 5.17 5.44 16.99
CA TRP A 34 5.88 6.62 16.51
C TRP A 34 5.00 7.87 16.48
N SER A 35 3.74 7.74 16.04
CA SER A 35 2.79 8.86 16.01
C SER A 35 2.47 9.38 17.40
N LEU A 36 2.30 8.48 18.39
CA LEU A 36 2.11 8.83 19.79
C LEU A 36 3.36 9.51 20.38
N ALA A 37 4.55 9.00 20.09
CA ALA A 37 5.81 9.59 20.55
C ALA A 37 6.02 11.01 20.01
N THR A 38 5.65 11.24 18.76
CA THR A 38 5.80 12.55 18.08
C THR A 38 4.65 13.51 18.40
N LYS A 39 3.65 13.09 19.22
CA LYS A 39 2.42 13.84 19.57
C LYS A 39 1.69 14.46 18.36
N SER A 40 1.95 13.94 17.16
CA SER A 40 1.38 14.42 15.90
C SER A 40 0.12 13.64 15.52
N PHE A 41 -0.48 12.96 16.51
CA PHE A 41 -1.69 12.18 16.33
C PHE A 41 -2.87 13.12 16.06
N ARG A 42 -3.15 13.37 14.78
CA ARG A 42 -4.35 14.05 14.30
C ARG A 42 -5.25 13.02 13.65
N LEU A 43 -6.46 12.88 14.20
CA LEU A 43 -7.53 12.11 13.57
C LEU A 43 -8.09 12.95 12.43
N GLU A 44 -7.54 12.75 11.23
CA GLU A 44 -8.06 13.36 10.00
C GLU A 44 -9.16 12.45 9.44
N SER A 45 -10.40 12.92 9.50
CA SER A 45 -11.54 12.24 8.87
C SER A 45 -11.72 12.74 7.45
N PHE A 46 -12.13 11.84 6.54
CA PHE A 46 -12.41 12.19 5.14
C PHE A 46 -13.39 13.35 5.08
N ARG A 47 -12.98 14.44 4.43
CA ARG A 47 -13.69 15.72 4.40
C ARG A 47 -14.82 15.73 3.37
N ASP A 48 -14.67 14.93 2.31
CA ASP A 48 -15.60 14.83 1.18
C ASP A 48 -15.79 13.38 0.71
N ALA A 49 -16.99 13.05 0.25
CA ALA A 49 -17.30 11.73 -0.32
C ALA A 49 -16.48 11.45 -1.58
N GLU A 50 -16.17 12.49 -2.38
CA GLU A 50 -15.32 12.36 -3.56
C GLU A 50 -13.88 11.97 -3.18
N ASP A 51 -13.35 12.49 -2.07
CA ASP A 51 -12.00 12.16 -1.61
C ASP A 51 -11.89 10.70 -1.13
N LEU A 52 -12.91 10.22 -0.41
CA LEU A 52 -13.02 8.81 -0.01
C LEU A 52 -13.09 7.88 -1.24
N ILE A 53 -13.89 8.22 -2.25
CA ILE A 53 -14.01 7.41 -3.47
C ILE A 53 -12.68 7.37 -4.22
N ASN A 54 -12.00 8.50 -4.39
CA ASN A 54 -10.70 8.56 -5.04
C ASN A 54 -9.64 7.74 -4.29
N HIS A 55 -9.63 7.77 -2.96
CA HIS A 55 -8.74 6.95 -2.13
C HIS A 55 -9.03 5.45 -2.27
N LEU A 56 -10.31 5.06 -2.23
CA LEU A 56 -10.71 3.65 -2.38
C LEU A 56 -10.35 3.11 -3.77
N VAL A 57 -10.64 3.87 -4.82
CA VAL A 57 -10.28 3.51 -6.21
C VAL A 57 -8.76 3.40 -6.35
N GLY A 58 -8.01 4.35 -5.78
CA GLY A 58 -6.54 4.30 -5.75
C GLY A 58 -6.00 3.07 -5.02
N GLY A 59 -6.57 2.73 -3.87
CA GLY A 59 -6.20 1.54 -3.10
C GLY A 59 -6.48 0.23 -3.86
N ALA A 60 -7.63 0.13 -4.52
CA ALA A 60 -7.97 -1.03 -5.35
C ALA A 60 -7.01 -1.20 -6.54
N LEU A 61 -6.70 -0.10 -7.24
CA LEU A 61 -5.73 -0.08 -8.35
C LEU A 61 -4.33 -0.49 -7.87
N MET A 62 -3.89 -0.01 -6.71
CA MET A 62 -2.60 -0.36 -6.12
C MET A 62 -2.53 -1.84 -5.73
N GLY A 63 -3.61 -2.40 -5.17
CA GLY A 63 -3.71 -3.82 -4.86
C GLY A 63 -3.64 -4.69 -6.11
N PHE A 64 -4.45 -4.37 -7.13
CA PHE A 64 -4.46 -5.10 -8.40
C PHE A 64 -3.10 -5.03 -9.11
N GLY A 65 -2.49 -3.85 -9.17
CA GLY A 65 -1.15 -3.66 -9.73
C GLY A 65 -0.07 -4.43 -8.97
N GLY A 66 -0.17 -4.52 -7.64
CA GLY A 66 0.76 -5.30 -6.82
C GLY A 66 0.72 -6.80 -7.09
N VAL A 67 -0.47 -7.36 -7.38
CA VAL A 67 -0.61 -8.76 -7.78
C VAL A 67 -0.02 -8.99 -9.18
N LEU A 68 -0.30 -8.10 -10.14
CA LEU A 68 0.26 -8.19 -11.49
C LEU A 68 1.80 -8.07 -11.52
N ALA A 69 2.36 -7.20 -10.68
CA ALA A 69 3.80 -7.01 -10.55
C ALA A 69 4.46 -8.09 -9.69
N LEU A 70 3.69 -9.02 -9.11
CA LEU A 70 4.16 -10.03 -8.14
C LEU A 70 4.98 -9.39 -7.00
N GLY A 71 4.56 -8.21 -6.55
CA GLY A 71 5.20 -7.50 -5.45
C GLY A 71 4.81 -6.04 -5.32
N CYS A 72 5.41 -5.39 -4.33
CA CYS A 72 5.23 -3.96 -4.05
C CYS A 72 6.55 -3.20 -4.27
N THR A 73 6.52 -1.89 -4.10
CA THR A 73 7.71 -1.02 -4.18
C THR A 73 8.85 -1.47 -3.26
N ILE A 74 8.55 -2.04 -2.10
CA ILE A 74 9.54 -2.58 -1.18
C ILE A 74 10.13 -3.90 -1.71
N GLY A 75 9.26 -4.81 -2.17
CA GLY A 75 9.67 -6.13 -2.67
C GLY A 75 10.39 -6.09 -4.01
N GLN A 76 9.74 -5.56 -5.06
CA GLN A 76 10.30 -5.52 -6.42
C GLN A 76 11.22 -4.32 -6.64
N GLY A 77 10.96 -3.19 -5.97
CA GLY A 77 11.82 -2.02 -6.03
C GLY A 77 13.10 -2.23 -5.23
N ILE A 78 13.03 -2.28 -3.89
CA ILE A 78 14.25 -2.30 -3.07
C ILE A 78 14.96 -3.66 -3.17
N SER A 79 14.25 -4.77 -2.93
CA SER A 79 14.88 -6.10 -2.93
C SER A 79 15.11 -6.66 -4.35
N GLY A 80 14.16 -6.42 -5.26
CA GLY A 80 14.22 -6.88 -6.66
C GLY A 80 15.25 -6.14 -7.51
N LEU A 81 15.50 -4.85 -7.29
CA LEU A 81 16.59 -4.13 -7.97
C LEU A 81 17.96 -4.63 -7.48
N SER A 82 18.10 -4.95 -6.19
CA SER A 82 19.36 -5.50 -5.64
C SER A 82 19.70 -6.88 -6.20
N THR A 83 18.73 -7.65 -6.70
CA THR A 83 18.97 -8.95 -7.36
C THR A 83 19.36 -8.82 -8.83
N LEU A 84 19.49 -7.59 -9.36
CA LEU A 84 19.85 -7.28 -10.74
C LEU A 84 18.98 -7.99 -11.79
N ALA A 85 17.75 -8.36 -11.44
CA ALA A 85 16.83 -9.00 -12.35
C ALA A 85 16.24 -7.97 -13.31
N LEU A 86 16.40 -8.18 -14.62
CA LEU A 86 15.83 -7.33 -15.68
C LEU A 86 14.31 -7.14 -15.52
N GLY A 87 13.61 -8.16 -15.00
CA GLY A 87 12.18 -8.08 -14.70
C GLY A 87 11.82 -7.06 -13.62
N SER A 88 12.64 -6.93 -12.58
CA SER A 88 12.42 -5.98 -11.48
C SER A 88 12.57 -4.53 -11.94
N PHE A 89 13.51 -4.26 -12.87
CA PHE A 89 13.65 -2.94 -13.47
C PHE A 89 12.38 -2.56 -14.26
N LEU A 90 11.84 -3.47 -15.07
CA LEU A 90 10.64 -3.19 -15.85
C LEU A 90 9.42 -2.92 -14.96
N ALA A 91 9.23 -3.74 -13.92
CA ALA A 91 8.17 -3.54 -12.94
C ALA A 91 8.33 -2.20 -12.20
N PHE A 92 9.55 -1.86 -11.78
CA PHE A 92 9.84 -0.59 -11.12
C PHE A 92 9.55 0.61 -12.03
N PHE A 93 10.02 0.60 -13.27
CA PHE A 93 9.73 1.68 -14.23
C PHE A 93 8.24 1.81 -14.52
N ALA A 94 7.50 0.70 -14.61
CA ALA A 94 6.04 0.74 -14.79
C ALA A 94 5.33 1.38 -13.59
N ILE A 95 5.74 1.04 -12.35
CA ILE A 95 5.21 1.67 -11.13
C ILE A 95 5.52 3.16 -11.10
N VAL A 96 6.76 3.55 -11.42
CA VAL A 96 7.18 4.97 -11.46
C VAL A 96 6.42 5.74 -12.54
N ALA A 97 6.26 5.18 -13.74
CA ALA A 97 5.51 5.81 -14.82
C ALA A 97 4.03 5.99 -14.45
N GLY A 98 3.39 4.97 -13.85
CA GLY A 98 2.01 5.06 -13.37
C GLY A 98 1.82 6.11 -12.27
N ALA A 99 2.77 6.20 -11.33
CA ALA A 99 2.76 7.21 -10.27
C ALA A 99 2.94 8.63 -10.85
N ALA A 100 3.89 8.82 -11.76
CA ALA A 100 4.13 10.11 -12.40
C ALA A 100 2.92 10.58 -13.23
N LEU A 101 2.28 9.67 -13.97
CA LEU A 101 1.08 9.98 -14.73
C LEU A 101 -0.07 10.40 -13.79
N THR A 102 -0.29 9.64 -12.71
CA THR A 102 -1.33 9.94 -11.72
C THR A 102 -1.09 11.28 -11.05
N MET A 103 0.15 11.58 -10.63
CA MET A 103 0.49 12.89 -10.07
C MET A 103 0.23 14.01 -11.05
N LYS A 104 0.62 13.84 -12.32
CA LYS A 104 0.39 14.87 -13.35
C LYS A 104 -1.10 15.12 -13.58
N ILE A 105 -1.91 14.06 -13.63
CA ILE A 105 -3.37 14.16 -13.78
C ILE A 105 -4.00 14.86 -12.57
N GLN A 106 -3.64 14.45 -11.36
CA GLN A 106 -4.19 15.05 -10.14
C GLN A 106 -3.78 16.51 -9.99
N TYR A 107 -2.52 16.83 -10.28
CA TYR A 107 -2.03 18.21 -10.26
C TYR A 107 -2.76 19.08 -11.28
N TRP A 108 -3.04 18.54 -12.47
CA TRP A 108 -3.81 19.24 -13.49
C TRP A 108 -5.29 19.43 -13.12
N ARG A 109 -5.92 18.46 -12.45
CA ARG A 109 -7.26 18.62 -11.86
C ARG A 109 -7.27 19.73 -10.81
N LEU A 110 -6.29 19.74 -9.92
CA LEU A 110 -6.17 20.73 -8.85
C LEU A 110 -6.00 22.16 -9.42
N MET A 111 -5.15 22.33 -10.44
CA MET A 111 -4.94 23.61 -11.12
C MET A 111 -6.20 24.14 -11.83
N ARG A 112 -7.14 23.27 -12.22
CA ARG A 112 -8.42 23.67 -12.83
C ARG A 112 -9.51 24.04 -11.84
N GLN A 113 -9.32 23.71 -10.56
CA GLN A 113 -10.26 24.05 -9.49
C GLN A 113 -9.97 25.41 -8.85
N THR A 114 -8.90 26.11 -9.28
CA THR A 114 -8.60 27.51 -8.91
C THR A 114 -9.21 28.46 -9.93
#